data_AF-A0A951PAZ5-F1
#
_entry.id   AF-A0A951PAZ5-F1
#
_cell.length_a   1.000
_cell.length_b   1.000
_cell.length_c   1.000
_cell.angle_alpha   90.00
_cell.angle_beta   90.00
_cell.angle_gamma   90.00
#
_symmetry.space_group_name_H-M   'P 1'
#
loop_
_entity.id
_entity.type
_entity.pdbx_description
1 polymer ?
#
loop_
_entity_poly.entity_id
_entity_poly.type
_entity_poly.pdbx_seq_one_letter_code
_entity_poly.pdbx_strand_id
1 'polypeptide(L)'
;MLTQIVRPMVRTQIRLLANSQATYATLVKTISQWLGFLGVQANVTQLQANSRQIQLSLTVGRPESCDEDDWQKILDNLNQSNAEQAVPALTPQQERKLQRLLAYIIQVGNPNGVNWDILAPQLQTLAFSEETLGGIRAALKVPQSLEQLTEGLDPDIAAVVLSKAVGIALLDRQVNEGEDQALSVLLETMKHGT
;
A
#
# COMPACT_ATOMS: atom_id res chain seq x y z
N MET A 1 12.53 10.07 11.98
CA MET A 1 11.87 11.06 12.88
C MET A 1 10.33 11.03 12.85
N LEU A 2 9.65 10.76 11.74
CA LEU A 2 8.17 10.68 11.66
C LEU A 2 7.50 9.63 12.60
N THR A 3 8.18 8.63 13.17
CA THR A 3 7.58 7.50 13.94
C THR A 3 7.49 7.90 15.40
N GLN A 4 8.47 8.68 15.84
CA GLN A 4 8.50 9.31 17.15
C GLN A 4 7.52 10.48 17.25
N ILE A 5 6.96 10.97 16.13
CA ILE A 5 5.93 12.02 16.13
C ILE A 5 4.56 11.42 15.81
N VAL A 6 4.44 10.66 14.72
CA VAL A 6 3.16 10.10 14.27
C VAL A 6 2.63 9.01 15.21
N ARG A 7 3.46 8.10 15.76
CA ARG A 7 2.93 7.08 16.70
C ARG A 7 2.47 7.69 18.02
N PRO A 8 3.21 8.63 18.64
CA PRO A 8 2.68 9.35 19.81
C PRO A 8 1.48 10.21 19.47
N MET A 9 1.41 10.82 18.29
CA MET A 9 0.24 11.60 17.85
C MET A 9 -0.99 10.71 17.64
N VAL A 10 -0.86 9.58 16.93
CA VAL A 10 -1.94 8.58 16.77
C VAL A 10 -2.34 8.02 18.13
N ARG A 11 -1.39 7.69 19.01
CA ARG A 11 -1.68 7.24 20.39
C ARG A 11 -2.39 8.32 21.21
N THR A 12 -2.04 9.58 21.01
CA THR A 12 -2.68 10.74 21.65
C THR A 12 -4.08 10.94 21.11
N GLN A 13 -4.30 10.82 19.81
CA GLN A 13 -5.63 10.89 19.20
C GLN A 13 -6.52 9.71 19.60
N ILE A 14 -5.98 8.49 19.67
CA ILE A 14 -6.70 7.32 20.22
C ILE A 14 -7.09 7.57 21.68
N ARG A 15 -6.19 8.13 22.50
CA ARG A 15 -6.50 8.49 23.89
C ARG A 15 -7.53 9.61 23.98
N LEU A 16 -7.46 10.61 23.12
CA LEU A 16 -8.46 11.69 23.04
C LEU A 16 -9.83 11.15 22.61
N LEU A 17 -9.87 10.20 21.67
CA LEU A 17 -11.07 9.52 21.23
C LEU A 17 -11.66 8.64 22.34
N ALA A 18 -10.81 7.91 23.08
CA ALA A 18 -11.22 7.08 24.21
C ALA A 18 -11.77 7.90 25.40
N ASN A 19 -11.31 9.15 25.54
CA ASN A 19 -11.74 10.06 26.60
C ASN A 19 -12.81 11.08 26.15
N SER A 20 -13.21 11.05 24.87
CA SER A 20 -14.23 11.95 24.33
C SER A 20 -15.62 11.41 24.61
N GLN A 21 -16.54 12.29 25.02
CA GLN A 21 -17.98 11.97 25.14
C GLN A 21 -18.68 11.96 23.76
N ALA A 22 -18.02 12.45 22.71
CA ALA A 22 -18.51 12.54 21.33
C ALA A 22 -17.60 11.74 20.36
N THR A 23 -17.12 10.58 20.78
CA THR A 23 -16.14 9.74 20.04
C THR A 23 -16.54 9.50 18.58
N TYR A 24 -17.82 9.31 18.30
CA TYR A 24 -18.32 9.11 16.93
C TYR A 24 -18.03 10.30 16.01
N ALA A 25 -18.49 11.49 16.39
CA ALA A 25 -18.34 12.70 15.58
C ALA A 25 -16.87 13.13 15.46
N THR A 26 -16.08 12.95 16.53
CA THR A 26 -14.64 13.23 16.50
C THR A 26 -13.92 12.27 15.57
N LEU A 27 -14.20 10.95 15.64
CA LEU A 27 -13.55 9.96 14.77
C LEU A 27 -13.87 10.21 13.29
N VAL A 28 -15.14 10.46 12.98
CA VAL A 28 -15.61 10.77 11.62
C VAL A 28 -14.85 11.96 11.05
N LYS A 29 -14.81 13.07 11.80
CA LYS A 29 -14.13 14.29 11.37
C LYS A 29 -12.63 14.09 11.18
N THR A 30 -11.98 13.38 12.09
CA THR A 30 -10.54 13.11 12.02
C THR A 30 -10.18 12.26 10.80
N ILE A 31 -10.93 11.21 10.51
CA ILE A 31 -10.69 10.34 9.34
C ILE A 31 -10.88 11.12 8.04
N SER A 32 -11.98 11.86 7.91
CA SER A 32 -12.23 12.71 6.74
C SER A 32 -11.14 13.76 6.54
N GLN A 33 -10.65 14.38 7.63
CA GLN A 33 -9.56 15.35 7.56
C GLN A 33 -8.23 14.72 7.14
N TRP A 34 -7.91 13.52 7.62
CA TRP A 34 -6.70 12.80 7.23
C TRP A 34 -6.69 12.43 5.75
N LEU A 35 -7.82 11.95 5.23
CA LEU A 35 -7.96 11.67 3.80
C LEU A 35 -7.92 12.96 2.98
N GLY A 36 -8.47 14.07 3.50
CA GLY A 36 -8.36 15.39 2.90
C GLY A 36 -6.91 15.88 2.75
N PHE A 37 -6.03 15.59 3.71
CA PHE A 37 -4.59 15.90 3.58
C PHE A 37 -3.88 15.12 2.47
N LEU A 38 -4.48 14.01 2.01
CA LEU A 38 -4.01 13.22 0.87
C LEU A 38 -4.63 13.67 -0.46
N GLY A 39 -5.38 14.78 -0.47
CA GLY A 39 -6.06 15.29 -1.66
C GLY A 39 -7.34 14.53 -2.01
N VAL A 40 -7.87 13.74 -1.07
CA VAL A 40 -9.04 12.88 -1.27
C VAL A 40 -10.20 13.35 -0.41
N GLN A 41 -11.30 13.77 -1.05
CA GLN A 41 -12.52 14.10 -0.32
C GLN A 41 -13.20 12.79 0.13
N ALA A 42 -13.31 12.56 1.44
CA ALA A 42 -13.94 11.36 1.97
C ALA A 42 -14.98 11.69 3.05
N ASN A 43 -16.15 11.07 2.94
CA ASN A 43 -17.23 11.16 3.91
C ASN A 43 -17.48 9.80 4.56
N VAL A 44 -17.45 9.75 5.89
CA VAL A 44 -17.81 8.52 6.64
C VAL A 44 -19.33 8.35 6.60
N THR A 45 -19.80 7.29 5.95
CA THR A 45 -21.23 6.99 5.82
C THR A 45 -21.75 6.08 6.92
N GLN A 46 -20.88 5.21 7.46
CA GLN A 46 -21.24 4.28 8.52
C GLN A 46 -20.02 4.00 9.40
N LEU A 47 -20.25 3.97 10.72
CA LEU A 47 -19.24 3.58 11.70
C LEU A 47 -19.90 2.63 12.69
N GLN A 48 -19.42 1.40 12.72
CA GLN A 48 -19.88 0.36 13.63
C GLN A 48 -18.71 -0.12 14.48
N ALA A 49 -18.89 -0.08 15.79
CA ALA A 49 -17.96 -0.72 16.71
C ALA A 49 -18.51 -2.10 17.08
N ASN A 50 -17.69 -3.13 16.98
CA ASN A 50 -17.94 -4.41 17.64
C ASN A 50 -16.85 -4.63 18.70
N SER A 51 -16.86 -5.77 19.39
CA SER A 51 -16.05 -6.00 20.59
C SER A 51 -14.53 -5.89 20.39
N ARG A 52 -14.01 -5.89 19.15
CA ARG A 52 -12.57 -5.81 18.86
C ARG A 52 -12.17 -4.92 17.68
N GLN A 53 -13.12 -4.44 16.87
CA GLN A 53 -12.81 -3.65 15.67
C GLN A 53 -13.85 -2.55 15.46
N ILE A 54 -13.40 -1.47 14.82
CA ILE A 54 -14.27 -0.41 14.30
C ILE A 54 -14.35 -0.64 12.79
N GLN A 55 -15.54 -0.97 12.30
CA GLN A 55 -15.85 -1.04 10.89
C GLN A 55 -16.30 0.35 10.41
N LEU A 56 -15.75 0.77 9.28
CA LEU A 56 -15.98 2.08 8.69
C LEU A 56 -16.39 1.89 7.24
N SER A 57 -17.45 2.58 6.81
CA SER A 57 -17.81 2.75 5.42
C SER A 57 -17.56 4.20 5.02
N LEU A 58 -16.95 4.38 3.86
CA LEU A 58 -16.52 5.68 3.34
C LEU A 58 -17.11 5.87 1.94
N THR A 59 -17.55 7.08 1.63
CA THR A 59 -17.72 7.54 0.25
C THR A 59 -16.54 8.42 -0.08
N VAL A 60 -15.87 8.09 -1.19
CA VAL A 60 -14.69 8.81 -1.67
C VAL A 60 -15.08 9.56 -2.94
N GLY A 61 -14.81 10.87 -2.96
CA GLY A 61 -14.94 11.71 -4.14
C GLY A 61 -13.70 11.66 -5.01
N ARG A 62 -13.80 12.23 -6.22
CA ARG A 62 -12.68 12.35 -7.16
C ARG A 62 -11.50 13.09 -6.48
N PRO A 63 -10.28 12.55 -6.51
CA PRO A 63 -9.09 13.27 -6.06
C PRO A 63 -8.82 14.51 -6.94
N GLU A 64 -8.27 15.57 -6.35
CA GLU A 64 -8.01 16.83 -7.07
C GLU A 64 -7.09 16.65 -8.30
N SER A 65 -6.19 15.68 -8.26
CA SER A 65 -5.19 15.39 -9.30
C SER A 65 -5.64 14.37 -10.36
N CYS A 66 -6.88 13.90 -10.33
CA CYS A 66 -7.40 12.88 -11.24
C CYS A 66 -8.29 13.52 -12.31
N ASP A 67 -8.03 13.25 -13.60
CA ASP A 67 -8.85 13.79 -14.69
C ASP A 67 -10.28 13.20 -14.69
N GLU A 68 -11.26 13.98 -15.15
CA GLU A 68 -12.67 13.56 -15.18
C GLU A 68 -12.89 12.30 -16.04
N ASP A 69 -12.20 12.20 -17.18
CA ASP A 69 -12.33 11.06 -18.10
C ASP A 69 -11.84 9.76 -17.45
N ASP A 70 -10.74 9.81 -16.71
CA ASP A 70 -10.19 8.64 -16.02
C ASP A 70 -11.02 8.30 -14.76
N TRP A 71 -11.53 9.30 -14.06
CA TRP A 71 -12.46 9.08 -12.96
C TRP A 71 -13.76 8.41 -13.42
N GLN A 72 -14.32 8.84 -14.55
CA GLN A 72 -15.52 8.23 -15.11
C GLN A 72 -15.26 6.77 -15.53
N LYS A 73 -14.11 6.47 -16.16
CA LYS A 73 -13.72 5.09 -16.46
C LYS A 73 -13.62 4.23 -15.20
N ILE A 74 -13.07 4.74 -14.11
CA ILE A 74 -13.03 4.02 -12.82
C ILE A 74 -14.45 3.70 -12.34
N LEU A 75 -15.35 4.68 -12.36
CA LEU A 75 -16.76 4.47 -11.95
C LEU A 75 -17.46 3.45 -12.85
N ASP A 76 -17.28 3.53 -14.16
CA ASP A 76 -17.86 2.59 -15.12
C ASP A 76 -17.33 1.17 -14.89
N ASN A 77 -16.02 1.01 -14.68
CA ASN A 77 -15.40 -0.27 -14.37
C ASN A 77 -15.95 -0.85 -13.05
N LEU A 78 -16.10 -0.02 -12.01
CA LEU A 78 -16.65 -0.46 -10.71
C LEU A 78 -18.12 -0.86 -10.82
N ASN A 79 -18.92 -0.17 -11.63
CA ASN A 79 -20.33 -0.49 -11.83
C ASN A 79 -20.53 -1.77 -12.67
N GLN A 80 -19.58 -2.08 -13.55
CA GLN A 80 -19.57 -3.31 -14.36
C GLN A 80 -18.94 -4.50 -13.62
N SER A 81 -18.10 -4.24 -12.62
CA SER A 81 -17.49 -5.27 -11.78
C SER A 81 -18.51 -5.74 -10.73
N ASN A 82 -18.83 -7.03 -10.73
CA ASN A 82 -19.59 -7.60 -9.61
C ASN A 82 -18.71 -7.54 -8.36
N ALA A 83 -19.26 -7.08 -7.22
CA ALA A 83 -18.57 -6.99 -5.93
C ALA A 83 -18.01 -8.33 -5.40
N GLU A 84 -18.36 -9.45 -6.06
CA GLU A 84 -17.85 -10.81 -5.80
C GLU A 84 -16.63 -11.20 -6.65
N GLN A 85 -16.16 -10.34 -7.57
CA GLN A 85 -14.88 -10.54 -8.22
C GLN A 85 -13.77 -10.29 -7.20
N ALA A 86 -13.46 -11.35 -6.44
CA ALA A 86 -12.23 -11.42 -5.67
C ALA A 86 -11.08 -11.04 -6.61
N VAL A 87 -10.19 -10.16 -6.13
CA VAL A 87 -8.92 -9.85 -6.81
C VAL A 87 -8.37 -11.19 -7.31
N PRO A 88 -8.23 -11.40 -8.63
CA PRO A 88 -7.89 -12.70 -9.16
C PRO A 88 -6.62 -13.16 -8.45
N ALA A 89 -6.72 -14.33 -7.82
CA ALA A 89 -5.59 -14.87 -7.07
C ALA A 89 -4.39 -14.94 -8.02
N LEU A 90 -3.29 -14.34 -7.60
CA LEU A 90 -2.07 -14.33 -8.38
C LEU A 90 -1.71 -15.77 -8.72
N THR A 91 -1.41 -16.03 -9.99
CA THR A 91 -0.89 -17.35 -10.35
C THR A 91 0.44 -17.59 -9.62
N PRO A 92 0.84 -18.84 -9.34
CA PRO A 92 2.12 -19.12 -8.67
C PRO A 92 3.35 -18.53 -9.39
N GLN A 93 3.24 -18.24 -10.69
CA GLN A 93 4.28 -17.54 -11.45
C GLN A 93 4.28 -16.03 -11.16
N GLN A 94 3.10 -15.41 -11.12
CA GLN A 94 2.94 -13.99 -10.76
C GLN A 94 3.33 -13.73 -9.31
N GLU A 95 2.99 -14.62 -8.37
CA GLU A 95 3.42 -14.51 -6.97
C GLU A 95 4.93 -14.56 -6.82
N ARG A 96 5.59 -15.49 -7.51
CA ARG A 96 7.06 -15.56 -7.53
C ARG A 96 7.66 -14.28 -8.12
N LYS A 97 7.08 -13.73 -9.18
CA LYS A 97 7.54 -12.47 -9.80
C LYS A 97 7.35 -11.28 -8.84
N LEU A 98 6.21 -11.20 -8.16
CA LEU A 98 5.94 -10.22 -7.10
C LEU A 98 6.97 -10.31 -5.97
N GLN A 99 7.17 -11.51 -5.40
CA GLN A 99 8.13 -11.72 -4.29
C GLN A 99 9.55 -11.32 -4.68
N ARG A 100 9.93 -11.61 -5.93
CA ARG A 100 11.20 -11.22 -6.52
C ARG A 100 11.32 -9.71 -6.69
N LEU A 101 10.32 -9.03 -7.22
CA LEU A 101 10.30 -7.56 -7.31
C LEU A 101 10.42 -6.89 -5.93
N LEU A 102 9.66 -7.37 -4.94
CA LEU A 102 9.73 -6.84 -3.57
C LEU A 102 11.10 -7.09 -2.94
N ALA A 103 11.69 -8.26 -3.15
CA ALA A 103 13.05 -8.56 -2.69
C ALA A 103 14.10 -7.67 -3.37
N TYR A 104 13.95 -7.34 -4.65
CA TYR A 104 14.83 -6.40 -5.34
C TYR A 104 14.76 -5.01 -4.71
N ILE A 105 13.55 -4.49 -4.45
CA ILE A 105 13.34 -3.19 -3.79
C ILE A 105 14.02 -3.16 -2.41
N ILE A 106 13.88 -4.24 -1.63
CA ILE A 106 14.57 -4.36 -0.33
C ILE A 106 16.10 -4.35 -0.49
N GLN A 107 16.63 -5.04 -1.50
CA GLN A 107 18.08 -5.10 -1.77
C GLN A 107 18.64 -3.72 -2.13
N VAL A 108 17.97 -2.97 -3.02
CA VAL A 108 18.40 -1.61 -3.39
C VAL A 108 18.17 -0.61 -2.25
N GLY A 109 17.15 -0.82 -1.42
CA GLY A 109 16.93 -0.11 -0.16
C GLY A 109 18.05 -0.30 0.87
N ASN A 110 18.71 -1.47 0.85
CA ASN A 110 19.68 -1.89 1.85
C ASN A 110 21.00 -2.35 1.19
N PRO A 111 21.77 -1.44 0.57
CA PRO A 111 22.98 -1.79 -0.17
C PRO A 111 24.08 -2.42 0.70
N ASN A 112 24.06 -2.16 2.01
CA ASN A 112 24.99 -2.72 2.98
C ASN A 112 24.60 -4.12 3.49
N GLY A 113 23.55 -4.71 2.92
CA GLY A 113 23.03 -6.02 3.27
C GLY A 113 21.73 -5.96 4.08
N VAL A 114 20.92 -7.01 3.93
CA VAL A 114 19.58 -7.09 4.53
C VAL A 114 19.61 -7.91 5.81
N ASN A 115 19.25 -7.31 6.94
CA ASN A 115 19.04 -8.03 8.19
C ASN A 115 17.58 -8.49 8.29
N TRP A 116 17.34 -9.76 7.97
CA TRP A 116 15.99 -10.34 7.94
C TRP A 116 15.29 -10.32 9.30
N ASP A 117 16.02 -10.54 10.40
CA ASP A 117 15.42 -10.61 11.74
C ASP A 117 14.87 -9.25 12.19
N ILE A 118 15.42 -8.16 11.66
CA ILE A 118 14.92 -6.79 11.88
C ILE A 118 13.82 -6.43 10.87
N LEU A 119 13.96 -6.86 9.62
CA LEU A 119 13.05 -6.51 8.53
C LEU A 119 11.71 -7.25 8.61
N ALA A 120 11.72 -8.56 8.93
CA ALA A 120 10.52 -9.38 8.89
C ALA A 120 9.37 -8.87 9.78
N PRO A 121 9.61 -8.44 11.04
CA PRO A 121 8.57 -7.83 11.86
C PRO A 121 7.98 -6.55 11.24
N GLN A 122 8.78 -5.78 10.50
CA GLN A 122 8.31 -4.55 9.85
C GLN A 122 7.44 -4.87 8.64
N LEU A 123 7.83 -5.86 7.82
CA LEU A 123 7.02 -6.33 6.70
C LEU A 123 5.69 -6.92 7.18
N GLN A 124 5.64 -7.61 8.32
CA GLN A 124 4.38 -8.08 8.90
C GLN A 124 3.39 -6.94 9.19
N THR A 125 3.87 -5.73 9.52
CA THR A 125 2.99 -4.56 9.71
C THR A 125 2.36 -4.04 8.41
N LEU A 126 2.91 -4.44 7.26
CA LEU A 126 2.37 -4.14 5.91
C LEU A 126 1.39 -5.22 5.43
N ALA A 127 0.92 -6.10 6.32
CA ALA A 127 -0.06 -7.15 6.05
C ALA A 127 0.35 -8.14 4.94
N PHE A 128 1.66 -8.43 4.79
CA PHE A 128 2.11 -9.54 3.96
C PHE A 128 1.75 -10.89 4.59
N SER A 129 1.31 -11.85 3.78
CA SER A 129 1.10 -13.24 4.23
C SER A 129 2.44 -13.92 4.54
N GLU A 130 2.42 -14.93 5.42
CA GLU A 130 3.63 -15.70 5.75
C GLU A 130 4.27 -16.35 4.53
N GLU A 131 3.45 -16.82 3.58
CA GLU A 131 3.92 -17.36 2.31
C GLU A 131 4.68 -16.32 1.49
N THR A 132 4.12 -15.11 1.37
CA THR A 132 4.79 -14.00 0.66
C THR A 132 6.10 -13.64 1.33
N LEU A 133 6.14 -13.56 2.66
CA LEU A 133 7.36 -13.29 3.43
C LEU A 133 8.42 -14.38 3.21
N GLY A 134 8.02 -15.64 3.18
CA GLY A 134 8.90 -16.77 2.88
C GLY A 134 9.52 -16.67 1.49
N GLY A 135 8.70 -16.32 0.49
CA GLY A 135 9.14 -16.12 -0.89
C GLY A 135 10.10 -14.94 -1.05
N ILE A 136 9.81 -13.81 -0.41
CA ILE A 136 10.71 -12.65 -0.37
C ILE A 136 12.05 -13.05 0.25
N ARG A 137 12.05 -13.75 1.40
CA ARG A 137 13.28 -14.21 2.07
C ARG A 137 14.14 -15.10 1.18
N ALA A 138 13.50 -15.98 0.40
CA ALA A 138 14.21 -16.83 -0.56
C ALA A 138 14.81 -16.00 -1.71
N ALA A 139 14.02 -15.07 -2.26
CA ALA A 139 14.45 -14.20 -3.36
C ALA A 139 15.58 -13.23 -2.97
N LEU A 140 15.64 -12.78 -1.71
CA LEU A 140 16.73 -11.92 -1.20
C LEU A 140 18.13 -12.54 -1.29
N LYS A 141 18.22 -13.88 -1.36
CA LYS A 141 19.50 -14.59 -1.49
C LYS A 141 20.03 -14.61 -2.92
N VAL A 142 19.22 -14.20 -3.89
CA VAL A 142 19.55 -14.26 -5.31
C VAL A 142 19.70 -12.82 -5.81
N PRO A 143 20.78 -12.50 -6.55
CA PRO A 143 20.87 -11.22 -7.25
C PRO A 143 19.76 -11.12 -8.30
N GLN A 144 19.12 -9.95 -8.38
CA GLN A 144 18.01 -9.74 -9.29
C GLN A 144 18.28 -8.54 -10.19
N SER A 145 17.81 -8.62 -11.44
CA SER A 145 17.83 -7.51 -12.40
C SER A 145 16.41 -6.97 -12.53
N LEU A 146 16.27 -5.65 -12.40
CA LEU A 146 14.98 -4.98 -12.53
C LEU A 146 14.40 -5.20 -13.91
N GLU A 147 15.23 -5.12 -14.96
CA GLU A 147 14.83 -5.26 -16.37
C GLU A 147 14.15 -6.62 -16.62
N GLN A 148 14.75 -7.70 -16.11
CA GLN A 148 14.19 -9.05 -16.24
C GLN A 148 12.89 -9.25 -15.45
N LEU A 149 12.74 -8.51 -14.34
CA LEU A 149 11.54 -8.60 -13.50
C LEU A 149 10.39 -7.75 -14.03
N THR A 150 10.68 -6.71 -14.81
CA THR A 150 9.66 -5.81 -15.39
C THR A 150 9.26 -6.20 -16.81
N GLU A 151 10.07 -7.01 -17.51
CA GLU A 151 9.73 -7.53 -18.83
C GLU A 151 8.44 -8.36 -18.81
N GLY A 152 7.46 -7.99 -19.65
CA GLY A 152 6.15 -8.64 -19.71
C GLY A 152 5.41 -8.66 -18.36
N LEU A 153 5.63 -7.64 -17.52
CA LEU A 153 4.86 -7.48 -16.30
C LEU A 153 3.45 -7.00 -16.65
N ASP A 154 2.47 -7.78 -16.23
CA ASP A 154 1.07 -7.45 -16.39
C ASP A 154 0.72 -6.17 -15.58
N PRO A 155 -0.04 -5.21 -16.14
CA PRO A 155 -0.33 -3.93 -15.48
C PRO A 155 -1.04 -4.06 -14.12
N ASP A 156 -1.92 -5.04 -13.97
CA ASP A 156 -2.64 -5.26 -12.71
C ASP A 156 -1.67 -5.79 -11.64
N ILE A 157 -0.73 -6.65 -12.05
CA ILE A 157 0.35 -7.11 -11.17
C ILE A 157 1.29 -5.96 -10.82
N ALA A 158 1.64 -5.11 -11.77
CA ALA A 158 2.47 -3.92 -11.53
C ALA A 158 1.81 -2.99 -10.50
N ALA A 159 0.50 -2.77 -10.58
CA ALA A 159 -0.25 -1.97 -9.61
C ALA A 159 -0.19 -2.56 -8.19
N VAL A 160 -0.37 -3.88 -8.06
CA VAL A 160 -0.27 -4.58 -6.77
C VAL A 160 1.16 -4.53 -6.21
N VAL A 161 2.16 -4.74 -7.06
CA VAL A 161 3.58 -4.65 -6.70
C VAL A 161 3.90 -3.24 -6.22
N LEU A 162 3.50 -2.20 -6.97
CA LEU A 162 3.80 -0.80 -6.67
C LEU A 162 3.27 -0.39 -5.30
N SER A 163 2.02 -0.72 -4.98
CA SER A 163 1.43 -0.43 -3.67
C SER A 163 2.26 -1.04 -2.52
N LYS A 164 2.68 -2.29 -2.68
CA LYS A 164 3.52 -3.01 -1.72
C LYS A 164 4.95 -2.46 -1.68
N ALA A 165 5.50 -2.09 -2.82
CA ALA A 165 6.83 -1.52 -3.01
C ALA A 165 6.99 -0.17 -2.32
N VAL A 166 6.02 0.74 -2.51
CA VAL A 166 5.97 2.03 -1.82
C VAL A 166 5.91 1.83 -0.31
N GLY A 167 5.12 0.87 0.17
CA GLY A 167 5.07 0.53 1.60
C GLY A 167 6.43 0.10 2.16
N ILE A 168 7.21 -0.65 1.39
CA ILE A 168 8.57 -1.10 1.76
C ILE A 168 9.56 0.06 1.73
N ALA A 169 9.62 0.83 0.63
CA ALA A 169 10.55 1.95 0.46
C ALA A 169 10.33 3.07 1.50
N LEU A 170 9.15 3.12 2.11
CA LEU A 170 8.83 4.08 3.17
C LEU A 170 9.07 3.55 4.59
N LEU A 171 9.62 2.34 4.76
CA LEU A 171 9.89 1.78 6.09
C LEU A 171 10.93 2.59 6.86
N ASP A 172 12.03 2.96 6.20
CA ASP A 172 13.07 3.84 6.75
C ASP A 172 12.76 5.33 6.52
N ARG A 173 11.81 5.61 5.60
CA ARG A 173 11.29 6.91 5.18
C ARG A 173 12.27 7.75 4.39
N GLN A 174 13.18 7.10 3.72
CA GLN A 174 14.04 7.74 2.75
C GLN A 174 14.02 6.86 1.52
N VAL A 175 13.32 7.30 0.49
CA VAL A 175 13.43 6.64 -0.81
C VAL A 175 14.80 6.99 -1.37
N ASN A 176 15.66 5.99 -1.52
CA ASN A 176 16.98 6.20 -2.11
C ASN A 176 16.91 6.15 -3.66
N GLU A 177 18.00 6.49 -4.34
CA GLU A 177 18.03 6.54 -5.82
C GLU A 177 17.68 5.19 -6.48
N GLY A 178 18.09 4.07 -5.88
CA GLY A 178 17.81 2.74 -6.40
C GLY A 178 16.34 2.33 -6.21
N GLU A 179 15.73 2.70 -5.09
CA GLU A 179 14.30 2.51 -4.85
C GLU A 179 13.46 3.42 -5.74
N ASP A 180 13.84 4.69 -5.89
CA ASP A 180 13.16 5.65 -6.77
C ASP A 180 13.18 5.19 -8.23
N GLN A 181 14.33 4.71 -8.71
CA GLN A 181 14.45 4.10 -10.03
C GLN A 181 13.54 2.87 -10.16
N ALA A 182 13.51 1.98 -9.17
CA ALA A 182 12.66 0.79 -9.18
C ALA A 182 11.17 1.13 -9.25
N LEU A 183 10.73 2.11 -8.43
CA LEU A 183 9.35 2.59 -8.40
C LEU A 183 8.97 3.27 -9.71
N SER A 184 9.88 4.06 -10.30
CA SER A 184 9.68 4.73 -11.57
C SER A 184 9.50 3.73 -12.72
N VAL A 185 10.32 2.67 -12.78
CA VAL A 185 10.15 1.63 -13.82
C VAL A 185 8.80 0.92 -13.65
N LEU A 186 8.38 0.60 -12.41
CA LEU A 186 7.06 0.01 -12.17
C LEU A 186 5.93 0.93 -12.64
N LEU A 187 6.04 2.25 -12.39
CA LEU A 187 5.08 3.24 -12.88
C LEU A 187 5.03 3.29 -14.41
N GLU A 188 6.17 3.26 -15.09
CA GLU A 188 6.21 3.25 -16.57
C GLU A 188 5.63 1.95 -17.15
N THR A 189 5.84 0.79 -16.51
CA THR A 189 5.22 -0.46 -16.97
C THR A 189 3.69 -0.43 -16.93
N MET A 190 3.10 0.34 -15.99
CA MET A 190 1.66 0.53 -15.94
C MET A 190 1.15 1.44 -17.07
N LYS A 191 1.94 2.43 -17.51
CA LYS A 191 1.58 3.36 -18.59
C LYS A 191 1.63 2.72 -19.98
N HIS A 192 2.47 1.69 -20.17
CA HIS A 192 2.58 0.96 -21.43
C HIS A 192 1.58 -0.21 -21.56
N GLY A 193 0.73 -0.42 -20.56
CA GLY A 193 -0.32 -1.44 -20.54
C GLY A 193 -1.65 -1.07 -21.20
N THR A 194 -1.73 0.11 -21.83
CA THR A 194 -2.91 0.61 -22.56
C THR A 194 -2.67 0.65 -24.06
#